data_AF-A0A382JH20-F1
#
_entry.id   AF-A0A382JH20-F1
#
_cell.length_a   1.000
_cell.length_b   1.000
_cell.length_c   1.000
_cell.angle_alpha   90.00
_cell.angle_beta   90.00
_cell.angle_gamma   90.00
#
_symmetry.space_group_name_H-M   'P 1'
#
loop_
_entity.id
_entity.type
_entity.pdbx_description
1 polymer ?
#
loop_
_entity_poly.entity_id
_entity_poly.type
_entity_poly.pdbx_seq_one_letter_code
_entity_poly.pdbx_strand_id
1 'polypeptide(L)'
;MTYIATKTALDRRSFLKGSGVAVALPLLHAMTPSFTRAATASSSPKRFVAMNASLGFHAPYLFPGKAGPIGATTPYLKELKDHLKDLTLFSGLSHPSQNGNNGHASEMTWLTSAQRPGLAGFKNTISLDQLIARQIGAATRFPSLTLGTRGQSLSWTANGVSLPAMTSPSKLYQQLFVQGTEQEIKEQVKQLDKGKSVLDVVQGDAKALERSL
;
A
#
# COMPACT_ATOMS: atom_id res chain seq x y z
N MET A 1 57.51 -14.74 -16.99
CA MET A 1 56.23 -14.47 -16.30
C MET A 1 55.29 -15.64 -16.56
N THR A 2 54.97 -16.39 -15.52
CA THR A 2 54.18 -17.62 -15.62
C THR A 2 52.73 -17.29 -15.29
N TYR A 3 51.81 -17.43 -16.25
CA TYR A 3 50.38 -17.28 -16.01
C TYR A 3 49.77 -18.65 -15.69
N ILE A 4 49.11 -18.78 -14.54
CA ILE A 4 48.26 -19.93 -14.22
C ILE A 4 46.88 -19.64 -14.81
N ALA A 5 46.52 -20.32 -15.90
CA ALA A 5 45.17 -20.32 -16.42
C ALA A 5 44.40 -21.52 -15.85
N THR A 6 43.50 -21.28 -14.89
CA THR A 6 42.53 -22.30 -14.47
C THR A 6 41.53 -22.51 -15.60
N LYS A 7 41.67 -23.61 -16.36
CA LYS A 7 40.74 -24.03 -17.42
C LYS A 7 39.42 -24.56 -16.84
N THR A 8 38.68 -23.74 -16.10
CA THR A 8 37.29 -24.03 -15.73
C THR A 8 36.37 -23.26 -16.66
N ALA A 9 36.00 -23.90 -17.78
CA ALA A 9 34.91 -23.40 -18.60
C ALA A 9 33.59 -23.67 -17.87
N LEU A 10 32.78 -22.62 -17.70
CA LEU A 10 31.41 -22.79 -17.21
C LEU A 10 30.64 -23.70 -18.18
N ASP A 11 30.06 -24.78 -17.65
CA ASP A 11 29.26 -25.70 -18.45
C ASP A 11 28.07 -24.97 -19.08
N ARG A 12 27.99 -25.00 -20.41
CA ARG A 12 26.92 -24.36 -21.20
C ARG A 12 25.54 -24.82 -20.73
N ARG A 13 25.40 -26.06 -20.27
CA ARG A 13 24.12 -26.57 -19.73
C ARG A 13 23.81 -25.97 -18.36
N SER A 14 24.80 -25.78 -17.50
CA SER A 14 24.66 -25.05 -16.23
C SER A 14 24.27 -23.58 -16.46
N PHE A 15 24.91 -22.92 -17.43
CA PHE A 15 24.57 -21.55 -17.82
C PHE A 15 23.13 -21.44 -18.34
N LEU A 16 22.74 -22.32 -19.28
CA LEU A 16 21.40 -22.30 -19.87
C LEU A 16 20.28 -22.67 -18.87
N LYS A 17 20.56 -23.56 -17.92
CA LYS A 17 19.62 -23.88 -16.82
C LYS A 17 19.43 -22.71 -15.85
N GLY A 18 20.50 -21.97 -15.55
CA GLY A 18 20.43 -20.79 -14.67
C GLY A 18 19.78 -19.57 -15.33
N SER A 19 20.05 -19.35 -16.62
CA SER A 19 19.50 -18.21 -17.36
C SER A 19 17.99 -18.31 -17.61
N GLY A 20 17.42 -19.52 -17.67
CA GLY A 20 15.97 -19.70 -17.82
C GLY A 20 15.17 -19.19 -16.61
N VAL A 21 15.73 -19.32 -15.40
CA VAL A 21 15.14 -18.80 -14.16
C VAL A 21 15.21 -17.26 -14.13
N ALA A 22 16.30 -16.68 -14.63
CA ALA A 22 16.49 -15.22 -14.67
C ALA A 22 15.54 -14.51 -15.65
N VAL A 23 15.07 -15.17 -16.72
CA VAL A 23 14.14 -14.60 -17.70
C VAL A 23 12.68 -14.75 -17.26
N ALA A 24 12.36 -15.74 -16.42
CA ALA A 24 10.99 -16.03 -15.99
C ALA A 24 10.54 -15.25 -14.75
N LEU A 25 11.47 -14.64 -14.00
CA LEU A 25 11.15 -13.85 -12.81
C LEU A 25 10.93 -12.37 -13.20
N PRO A 26 9.74 -11.80 -12.95
CA PRO A 26 9.58 -10.36 -12.95
C PRO A 26 10.59 -9.77 -11.96
N LEU A 27 11.48 -8.90 -12.43
CA LEU A 27 12.40 -8.18 -11.55
C LEU A 27 11.57 -7.44 -10.50
N LEU A 28 11.72 -7.84 -9.23
CA LEU A 28 11.19 -7.06 -8.13
C LEU A 28 11.87 -5.68 -8.16
N HIS A 29 11.13 -4.61 -7.90
CA HIS A 29 11.71 -3.25 -7.83
C HIS A 29 12.84 -3.14 -6.77
N ALA A 30 12.89 -4.08 -5.81
CA ALA A 30 13.95 -4.20 -4.81
C ALA A 30 15.27 -4.81 -5.37
N MET A 31 15.22 -5.43 -6.55
CA MET A 31 16.37 -6.09 -7.21
C MET A 31 17.01 -5.21 -8.30
N THR A 32 16.58 -3.95 -8.42
CA THR A 32 17.21 -2.99 -9.33
C THR A 32 18.28 -2.23 -8.56
N PRO A 33 19.58 -2.40 -8.86
CA PRO A 33 20.65 -1.67 -8.19
C PRO A 33 20.42 -0.16 -8.33
N SER A 34 20.53 0.59 -7.24
CA SER A 34 20.30 2.06 -7.24
C SER A 34 21.19 2.83 -8.21
N PHE A 35 22.24 2.20 -8.76
CA PHE A 35 23.21 2.82 -9.68
C PHE A 35 23.07 2.42 -11.15
N THR A 36 22.20 1.47 -11.52
CA THR A 36 21.96 1.17 -12.94
C THR A 36 20.88 2.10 -13.49
N ARG A 37 21.29 3.32 -13.83
CA ARG A 37 20.53 4.24 -14.70
C ARG A 37 20.52 3.70 -16.13
N ALA A 38 19.81 2.60 -16.37
CA ALA A 38 19.43 2.25 -17.73
C ALA A 38 18.42 3.31 -18.21
N ALA A 39 18.69 3.91 -19.37
CA ALA A 39 18.05 5.10 -19.92
C ALA A 39 16.56 4.94 -20.32
N THR A 40 15.87 3.95 -19.78
CA THR A 40 14.42 3.79 -19.78
C THR A 40 13.96 3.45 -18.36
N ALA A 41 14.31 4.29 -17.39
CA ALA A 41 13.75 4.20 -16.06
C ALA A 41 12.25 4.51 -16.17
N SER A 42 11.43 3.49 -16.39
CA SER A 42 10.03 3.55 -16.01
C SER A 42 10.04 3.92 -14.53
N SER A 43 9.74 5.18 -14.21
CA SER A 43 9.66 5.66 -12.84
C SER A 43 8.77 4.69 -12.07
N SER A 44 9.21 4.25 -10.88
CA SER A 44 8.42 3.31 -10.08
C SER A 44 6.95 3.78 -10.02
N PRO A 45 5.97 2.88 -10.22
CA PRO A 45 4.57 3.28 -10.22
C PRO A 45 4.24 4.08 -8.95
N LYS A 46 3.66 5.26 -9.12
CA LYS A 46 3.17 6.05 -7.99
C LYS A 46 2.04 5.28 -7.31
N ARG A 47 1.99 5.37 -5.98
CA ARG A 47 0.97 4.71 -5.16
C ARG A 47 0.35 5.74 -4.22
N PHE A 48 -0.92 5.57 -3.91
CA PHE A 48 -1.67 6.40 -2.98
C PHE A 48 -2.29 5.49 -1.93
N VAL A 49 -2.20 5.91 -0.67
CA VAL A 49 -2.82 5.23 0.47
C VAL A 49 -3.65 6.25 1.22
N ALA A 50 -4.92 5.93 1.41
CA ALA A 50 -5.81 6.73 2.23
C ALA A 50 -6.22 5.91 3.45
N MET A 51 -6.04 6.48 4.64
CA MET A 51 -6.40 5.86 5.91
C MET A 51 -7.28 6.82 6.69
N ASN A 52 -8.41 6.32 7.15
CA ASN A 52 -9.28 7.03 8.06
C ASN A 52 -9.13 6.44 9.46
N ALA A 53 -8.79 7.29 10.43
CA ALA A 53 -8.93 6.98 11.84
C ALA A 53 -10.33 7.40 12.27
N SER A 54 -11.28 6.44 12.30
CA SER A 54 -12.67 6.68 12.68
C SER A 54 -12.75 7.39 14.03
N LEU A 55 -13.75 8.27 14.19
CA LEU A 55 -13.90 9.20 15.33
C LEU A 55 -12.84 10.30 15.46
N GLY A 56 -11.74 10.22 14.71
CA GLY A 56 -10.71 11.25 14.65
C GLY A 56 -9.73 11.24 15.84
N PHE A 57 -8.95 12.31 15.94
CA PHE A 57 -7.94 12.51 16.96
C PHE A 57 -8.36 13.61 17.94
N HIS A 58 -7.84 13.56 19.17
CA HIS A 58 -7.95 14.69 20.09
C HIS A 58 -7.10 15.86 19.56
N ALA A 59 -7.75 16.86 18.95
CA ALA A 59 -7.08 17.93 18.20
C ALA A 59 -5.95 18.65 18.95
N PRO A 60 -6.08 19.01 20.25
CA PRO A 60 -4.99 19.62 21.02
C PRO A 60 -3.70 18.78 21.10
N TYR A 61 -3.80 17.47 20.89
CA TYR A 61 -2.66 16.55 20.94
C TYR A 61 -2.07 16.24 19.55
N LEU A 62 -2.73 16.70 18.48
CA LEU A 62 -2.27 16.55 17.10
C LEU A 62 -1.67 17.85 16.56
N PHE A 63 -2.43 18.94 16.60
CA PHE A 63 -2.09 20.16 15.88
C PHE A 63 -1.17 21.08 16.68
N PRO A 64 -0.02 21.51 16.11
CA PRO A 64 0.78 22.59 16.67
C PRO A 64 -0.01 23.91 16.75
N GLY A 65 0.36 24.78 17.69
CA GLY A 65 -0.32 26.07 17.86
C GLY A 65 -0.07 27.12 16.77
N LYS A 66 0.86 26.88 15.84
CA LYS A 66 1.22 27.78 14.74
C LYS A 66 1.52 26.98 13.48
N ALA A 67 1.24 27.56 12.31
CA ALA A 67 1.62 27.01 11.02
C ALA A 67 3.14 27.11 10.77
N GLY A 68 3.67 26.24 9.92
CA GLY A 68 5.08 26.19 9.55
C GLY A 68 5.62 24.75 9.51
N PRO A 69 6.95 24.58 9.47
CA PRO A 69 7.57 23.27 9.62
C PRO A 69 7.08 22.57 10.88
N ILE A 70 6.62 21.33 10.74
CA ILE A 70 6.12 20.53 11.85
C ILE A 70 7.29 20.02 12.70
N GLY A 71 7.23 20.31 14.00
CA GLY A 71 8.14 19.79 15.01
C GLY A 71 7.46 18.77 15.93
N ALA A 72 8.24 18.08 16.75
CA ALA A 72 7.76 17.13 17.76
C ALA A 72 7.15 17.85 18.98
N THR A 73 6.21 18.77 18.73
CA THR A 73 5.68 19.71 19.74
C THR A 73 4.42 19.20 20.44
N THR A 74 3.70 18.25 19.84
CA THR A 74 2.48 17.65 20.39
C THR A 74 2.70 16.17 20.71
N PRO A 75 1.92 15.56 21.62
CA PRO A 75 2.07 14.14 21.97
C PRO A 75 2.11 13.21 20.75
N TYR A 76 1.21 13.38 19.77
CA TYR A 76 1.19 12.51 18.59
C TYR A 76 2.37 12.75 17.64
N LEU A 77 2.85 13.99 17.52
CA LEU A 77 4.01 14.31 16.67
C LEU A 77 5.34 13.86 17.29
N LYS A 78 5.41 13.67 18.62
CA LYS A 78 6.59 13.09 19.28
C LYS A 78 6.83 11.64 18.88
N GLU A 79 5.76 10.87 18.70
CA GLU A 79 5.83 9.48 18.21
C GLU A 79 6.29 9.39 16.75
N LEU A 80 6.15 10.49 15.99
CA LEU A 80 6.52 10.58 14.57
C LEU A 80 7.79 11.41 14.33
N LYS A 81 8.58 11.69 15.37
CA LYS A 81 9.74 12.60 15.34
C LYS A 81 10.70 12.33 14.17
N ASP A 82 10.90 11.06 13.82
CA ASP A 82 11.85 10.63 12.80
C ASP A 82 11.32 10.81 11.36
N HIS A 83 10.02 11.09 11.21
CA HIS A 83 9.32 11.20 9.93
C HIS A 83 8.75 12.61 9.66
N LEU A 84 8.95 13.57 10.56
CA LEU A 84 8.33 14.91 10.45
C LEU A 84 8.68 15.66 9.16
N LYS A 85 9.85 15.38 8.56
CA LYS A 85 10.27 15.99 7.29
C LYS A 85 9.49 15.48 6.08
N ASP A 86 8.86 14.32 6.20
CA ASP A 86 8.10 13.66 5.13
C ASP A 86 6.58 13.86 5.30
N LEU A 87 6.17 14.64 6.29
CA LEU A 87 4.77 14.85 6.63
C LEU A 87 4.33 16.27 6.28
N THR A 88 3.03 16.41 6.01
CA THR A 88 2.36 17.71 5.93
C THR A 88 1.05 17.57 6.69
N LEU A 89 0.86 18.42 7.69
CA LEU A 89 -0.34 18.41 8.53
C LEU A 89 -1.25 19.58 8.13
N PHE A 90 -2.44 19.27 7.65
CA PHE A 90 -3.46 20.26 7.32
C PHE A 90 -4.45 20.41 8.48
N SER A 91 -4.66 21.64 8.94
CA SER A 91 -5.64 22.00 9.98
C SER A 91 -6.67 22.99 9.45
N GLY A 92 -7.82 23.09 10.12
CA GLY A 92 -8.87 24.06 9.76
C GLY A 92 -9.68 23.69 8.51
N LEU A 93 -9.54 22.45 8.02
CA LEU A 93 -10.36 21.93 6.94
C LEU A 93 -11.73 21.52 7.48
N SER A 94 -12.79 22.01 6.85
CA SER A 94 -14.17 21.61 7.11
C SER A 94 -14.95 21.64 5.81
N HIS A 95 -15.71 20.58 5.54
CA HIS A 95 -16.65 20.57 4.42
C HIS A 95 -18.03 21.03 4.93
N PRO A 96 -18.74 21.87 4.16
CA PRO A 96 -20.10 22.25 4.52
C PRO A 96 -21.04 21.03 4.50
N SER A 97 -22.04 21.06 5.37
CA SER A 97 -23.14 20.09 5.38
C SER A 97 -22.73 18.62 5.57
N GLN A 98 -21.66 18.35 6.32
CA GLN A 98 -21.18 16.99 6.60
C GLN A 98 -21.80 16.33 7.85
N ASN A 99 -22.43 17.10 8.73
CA ASN A 99 -23.09 16.54 9.92
C ASN A 99 -24.28 15.63 9.60
N GLY A 100 -24.72 15.60 8.33
CA GLY A 100 -25.61 14.57 7.82
C GLY A 100 -26.87 14.36 8.65
N ASN A 101 -27.28 13.09 8.80
CA ASN A 101 -28.29 12.68 9.77
C ASN A 101 -27.72 12.58 11.21
N ASN A 102 -26.41 12.39 11.37
CA ASN A 102 -25.66 12.43 12.61
C ASN A 102 -24.16 12.62 12.31
N GLY A 103 -23.37 12.96 13.34
CA GLY A 103 -21.93 13.22 13.19
C GLY A 103 -21.11 12.04 12.62
N HIS A 104 -21.51 10.80 12.87
CA HIS A 104 -20.84 9.61 12.33
C HIS A 104 -21.05 9.43 10.82
N ALA A 105 -22.11 10.01 10.25
CA ALA A 105 -22.39 9.90 8.82
C ALA A 105 -21.31 10.55 7.95
N SER A 106 -20.52 11.48 8.51
CA SER A 106 -19.37 12.10 7.83
C SER A 106 -18.32 11.08 7.38
N GLU A 107 -18.25 9.88 7.99
CA GLU A 107 -17.36 8.81 7.54
C GLU A 107 -17.71 8.33 6.12
N MET A 108 -18.98 8.41 5.71
CA MET A 108 -19.44 8.00 4.37
C MET A 108 -18.85 8.86 3.25
N THR A 109 -18.38 10.07 3.57
CA THR A 109 -18.00 11.11 2.61
C THR A 109 -16.55 11.53 2.73
N TRP A 110 -15.75 10.81 3.51
CA TRP A 110 -14.36 11.17 3.79
C TRP A 110 -13.49 11.31 2.53
N LEU A 111 -13.70 10.46 1.50
CA LEU A 111 -12.98 10.55 0.21
C LEU A 111 -13.79 11.20 -0.92
N THR A 112 -15.04 11.62 -0.69
CA THR A 112 -15.94 12.10 -1.75
C THR A 112 -16.40 13.54 -1.54
N SER A 113 -16.37 14.01 -0.28
CA SER A 113 -16.91 15.29 0.17
C SER A 113 -18.37 15.52 -0.22
N ALA A 114 -19.13 14.46 -0.51
CA ALA A 114 -20.55 14.58 -0.85
C ALA A 114 -21.32 15.22 0.32
N GLN A 115 -22.32 16.05 0.01
CA GLN A 115 -23.06 16.78 1.03
C GLN A 115 -24.18 15.93 1.61
N ARG A 116 -24.55 16.21 2.87
CA ARG A 116 -25.74 15.65 3.55
C ARG A 116 -25.71 14.11 3.71
N PRO A 117 -24.61 13.51 4.21
CA PRO A 117 -24.53 12.06 4.35
C PRO A 117 -25.63 11.50 5.27
N GLY A 118 -26.17 10.33 4.92
CA GLY A 118 -27.18 9.63 5.72
C GLY A 118 -28.58 10.27 5.75
N LEU A 119 -28.78 11.44 5.13
CA LEU A 119 -30.12 12.03 4.97
C LEU A 119 -30.89 11.37 3.81
N ALA A 120 -32.22 11.49 3.82
CA ALA A 120 -33.08 10.96 2.76
C ALA A 120 -32.68 11.55 1.40
N GLY A 121 -32.58 10.69 0.37
CA GLY A 121 -32.14 11.08 -0.97
C GLY A 121 -30.64 11.35 -1.09
N PHE A 122 -29.83 11.06 -0.07
CA PHE A 122 -28.37 11.13 -0.18
C PHE A 122 -27.86 10.24 -1.32
N LYS A 123 -27.03 10.83 -2.17
CA LYS A 123 -26.30 10.14 -3.22
C LYS A 123 -24.83 10.52 -3.13
N ASN A 124 -23.97 9.51 -3.05
CA ASN A 124 -22.53 9.73 -3.03
C ASN A 124 -21.98 9.99 -4.45
N THR A 125 -20.68 10.23 -4.56
CA THR A 125 -19.97 10.44 -5.82
C THR A 125 -18.68 9.63 -5.86
N ILE A 126 -17.93 9.73 -6.96
CA ILE A 126 -16.61 9.10 -7.07
C ILE A 126 -15.72 9.53 -5.90
N SER A 127 -15.03 8.56 -5.29
CA SER A 127 -14.04 8.85 -4.25
C SER A 127 -12.67 9.18 -4.85
N LEU A 128 -11.88 9.96 -4.10
CA LEU A 128 -10.55 10.42 -4.51
C LEU A 128 -9.61 9.28 -4.92
N ASP A 129 -9.62 8.17 -4.18
CA ASP A 129 -8.83 6.98 -4.48
C ASP A 129 -9.24 6.36 -5.83
N GLN A 130 -10.54 6.31 -6.14
CA GLN A 130 -11.04 5.79 -7.43
C GLN A 130 -10.72 6.74 -8.58
N LEU A 131 -10.72 8.05 -8.33
CA LEU A 131 -10.27 9.04 -9.31
C LEU A 131 -8.77 8.90 -9.60
N ILE A 132 -7.94 8.71 -8.57
CA ILE A 132 -6.49 8.46 -8.71
C ILE A 132 -6.25 7.14 -9.44
N ALA A 133 -6.96 6.07 -9.09
CA ALA A 133 -6.84 4.76 -9.73
C ALA A 133 -7.09 4.80 -11.24
N ARG A 134 -8.01 5.65 -11.72
CA ARG A 134 -8.23 5.87 -13.16
C ARG A 134 -7.01 6.48 -13.86
N GLN A 135 -6.24 7.30 -13.17
CA GLN A 135 -5.10 8.01 -13.74
C GLN A 135 -3.81 7.20 -13.71
N ILE A 136 -3.54 6.49 -12.62
CA ILE A 136 -2.25 5.80 -12.40
C ILE A 136 -2.36 4.29 -12.22
N GLY A 137 -3.57 3.75 -12.05
CA GLY A 137 -3.78 2.34 -11.70
C GLY A 137 -3.33 1.37 -12.78
N ALA A 138 -3.34 1.78 -14.05
CA ALA A 138 -2.88 0.96 -15.18
C ALA A 138 -1.38 0.59 -15.09
N ALA A 139 -0.59 1.33 -14.31
CA ALA A 139 0.82 1.03 -14.07
C ALA A 139 1.05 -0.04 -12.99
N THR A 140 0.00 -0.61 -12.41
CA THR A 140 0.07 -1.56 -11.30
C THR A 140 -0.82 -2.78 -11.54
N ARG A 141 -0.46 -3.94 -10.99
CA ARG A 141 -1.26 -5.20 -11.09
C ARG A 141 -2.69 -5.03 -10.57
N PHE A 142 -2.84 -4.29 -9.47
CA PHE A 142 -4.12 -3.96 -8.87
C PHE A 142 -4.31 -2.45 -8.92
N PRO A 143 -5.22 -1.92 -9.75
CA PRO A 143 -5.41 -0.48 -9.89
C PRO A 143 -5.97 0.17 -8.62
N SER A 144 -6.65 -0.61 -7.78
CA SER A 144 -7.22 -0.19 -6.49
C SER A 144 -7.31 -1.38 -5.55
N LEU A 145 -7.06 -1.14 -4.26
CA LEU A 145 -7.29 -2.10 -3.18
C LEU A 145 -8.15 -1.41 -2.11
N THR A 146 -9.39 -1.85 -1.99
CA THR A 146 -10.32 -1.32 -0.99
C THR A 146 -10.23 -2.18 0.25
N LEU A 147 -9.74 -1.60 1.35
CA LEU A 147 -9.50 -2.29 2.62
C LEU A 147 -10.41 -1.75 3.71
N GLY A 148 -10.74 -2.56 4.71
CA GLY A 148 -11.56 -2.14 5.83
C GLY A 148 -11.41 -3.04 7.04
N THR A 149 -11.61 -2.50 8.24
CA THR A 149 -11.50 -3.27 9.50
C THR A 149 -12.82 -3.91 9.93
N ARG A 150 -13.96 -3.37 9.48
CA ARG A 150 -15.32 -3.82 9.84
C ARG A 150 -16.25 -3.99 8.63
N GLY A 151 -15.69 -4.32 7.48
CA GLY A 151 -16.44 -4.51 6.23
C GLY A 151 -16.92 -3.22 5.56
N GLN A 152 -16.72 -2.07 6.19
CA GLN A 152 -17.01 -0.76 5.61
C GLN A 152 -15.84 -0.28 4.77
N SER A 153 -16.16 0.32 3.63
CA SER A 153 -15.24 0.88 2.66
C SER A 153 -15.30 2.40 2.68
N LEU A 154 -14.15 3.03 2.43
CA LEU A 154 -14.04 4.47 2.18
C LEU A 154 -14.22 4.82 0.68
N SER A 155 -14.23 3.81 -0.18
CA SER A 155 -14.18 3.94 -1.64
C SER A 155 -15.56 3.83 -2.28
N TRP A 156 -15.80 4.71 -3.25
CA TRP A 156 -17.09 4.86 -3.94
C TRP A 156 -16.89 4.97 -5.45
N THR A 157 -17.74 4.27 -6.20
CA THR A 157 -17.78 4.38 -7.66
C THR A 157 -18.29 5.75 -8.11
N ALA A 158 -18.11 6.08 -9.39
CA ALA A 158 -18.63 7.33 -9.96
C ALA A 158 -20.15 7.50 -9.88
N ASN A 159 -20.89 6.41 -9.74
CA ASN A 159 -22.34 6.44 -9.57
C ASN A 159 -22.76 6.56 -8.09
N GLY A 160 -21.81 6.67 -7.17
CA GLY A 160 -22.08 6.79 -5.74
C GLY A 160 -22.40 5.45 -5.06
N VAL A 161 -21.96 4.33 -5.63
CA VAL A 161 -22.10 2.99 -5.03
C VAL A 161 -20.85 2.65 -4.24
N SER A 162 -21.02 2.20 -2.99
CA SER A 162 -19.92 1.78 -2.11
C SER A 162 -19.24 0.53 -2.66
N LEU A 163 -17.91 0.53 -2.68
CA LEU A 163 -17.13 -0.63 -3.06
C LEU A 163 -16.98 -1.60 -1.88
N PRO A 164 -16.98 -2.92 -2.09
CA PRO A 164 -16.76 -3.87 -1.00
C PRO A 164 -15.32 -3.78 -0.48
N ALA A 165 -15.16 -3.84 0.85
CA ALA A 165 -13.85 -3.83 1.49
C ALA A 165 -13.30 -5.24 1.74
N MET A 166 -12.02 -5.46 1.42
CA MET A 166 -11.26 -6.61 1.89
C MET A 166 -10.92 -6.42 3.37
N THR A 167 -11.37 -7.34 4.22
CA THR A 167 -11.20 -7.28 5.68
C THR A 167 -10.21 -8.30 6.24
N SER A 168 -9.80 -9.28 5.43
CA SER A 168 -8.92 -10.36 5.84
C SER A 168 -7.48 -10.08 5.40
N PRO A 169 -6.55 -9.86 6.33
CA PRO A 169 -5.14 -9.67 6.00
C PRO A 169 -4.53 -10.88 5.28
N SER A 170 -4.93 -12.11 5.66
CA SER A 170 -4.45 -13.34 5.00
C SER A 170 -4.91 -13.43 3.55
N LYS A 171 -6.18 -13.14 3.25
CA LYS A 171 -6.69 -13.10 1.87
C LYS A 171 -6.04 -11.99 1.05
N LEU A 172 -5.82 -10.82 1.66
CA LEU A 172 -5.09 -9.72 1.02
C LEU A 172 -3.65 -10.13 0.68
N TYR A 173 -2.94 -10.71 1.64
CA TYR A 173 -1.58 -11.21 1.44
C TYR A 173 -1.53 -12.26 0.33
N GLN A 174 -2.46 -13.22 0.36
CA GLN A 174 -2.60 -14.23 -0.69
C GLN A 174 -2.81 -13.58 -2.07
N GLN A 175 -3.73 -12.62 -2.18
CA GLN A 175 -3.98 -11.92 -3.44
C GLN A 175 -2.74 -11.17 -3.97
N LEU A 176 -1.97 -10.54 -3.07
CA LEU A 176 -0.80 -9.74 -3.43
C LEU A 176 0.42 -10.58 -3.78
N PHE A 177 0.73 -11.59 -2.96
CA PHE A 177 2.03 -12.25 -2.93
C PHE A 177 2.00 -13.73 -3.31
N VAL A 178 0.87 -14.42 -3.13
CA VAL A 178 0.77 -15.84 -3.51
C VAL A 178 0.58 -15.92 -5.03
N GLN A 179 1.66 -16.25 -5.71
CA GLN A 179 1.74 -16.49 -7.14
C GLN A 179 2.51 -17.79 -7.36
N GLY A 180 2.04 -18.64 -8.27
CA GLY A 180 2.66 -19.93 -8.53
C GLY A 180 1.69 -20.90 -9.21
N THR A 181 2.14 -22.13 -9.39
CA THR A 181 1.32 -23.25 -9.82
C THR A 181 0.22 -23.58 -8.79
N GLU A 182 -0.84 -24.29 -9.18
CA GLU A 182 -1.90 -24.69 -8.25
C GLU A 182 -1.39 -25.44 -7.00
N GLN A 183 -0.28 -26.18 -7.13
CA GLN A 183 0.34 -26.89 -6.02
C GLN A 183 1.02 -25.93 -5.03
N GLU A 184 1.80 -24.97 -5.52
CA GLU A 184 2.48 -23.96 -4.68
C GLU A 184 1.48 -23.06 -3.94
N ILE A 185 0.39 -22.68 -4.63
CA ILE A 185 -0.71 -21.92 -4.02
C ILE A 185 -1.37 -22.75 -2.91
N LYS A 186 -1.67 -24.04 -3.16
CA LYS A 186 -2.27 -24.93 -2.14
C LYS A 186 -1.38 -25.11 -0.92
N GLU A 187 -0.07 -25.22 -1.11
CA GLU A 187 0.88 -25.34 0.01
C GLU A 187 0.98 -24.05 0.82
N GLN A 188 1.10 -22.89 0.19
CA GLN A 188 1.14 -21.61 0.90
C GLN A 188 -0.17 -21.29 1.64
N VAL A 189 -1.32 -21.55 1.02
CA VAL A 189 -2.63 -21.41 1.67
C VAL A 189 -2.72 -22.34 2.89
N LYS A 190 -2.28 -23.59 2.77
CA LYS A 190 -2.26 -24.54 3.89
C LYS A 190 -1.34 -24.08 5.03
N GLN A 191 -0.28 -23.32 4.75
CA GLN A 191 0.56 -22.73 5.80
C GLN A 191 -0.11 -21.52 6.48
N LEU A 192 -0.84 -20.71 5.72
CA LEU A 192 -1.64 -19.59 6.26
C LEU A 192 -2.79 -20.08 7.14
N ASP A 193 -3.50 -21.14 6.71
CA ASP A 193 -4.62 -21.74 7.45
C ASP A 193 -4.17 -22.43 8.76
N LYS A 194 -2.90 -22.82 8.86
CA LYS A 194 -2.31 -23.40 10.08
C LYS A 194 -1.96 -22.36 11.15
N GLY A 195 -2.33 -21.10 10.96
CA GLY A 195 -2.18 -20.05 11.97
C GLY A 195 -0.75 -19.52 12.15
N LYS A 196 0.16 -19.80 11.22
CA LYS A 196 1.40 -19.01 11.14
C LYS A 196 1.00 -17.59 10.73
N SER A 197 1.29 -16.63 11.60
CA SER A 197 0.81 -15.26 11.42
C SER A 197 1.36 -14.69 10.11
N VAL A 198 0.54 -13.93 9.39
CA VAL A 198 1.03 -13.14 8.24
C VAL A 198 2.21 -12.26 8.66
N LEU A 199 2.23 -11.80 9.92
CA LEU A 199 3.35 -11.05 10.48
C LEU A 199 4.62 -11.89 10.62
N ASP A 200 4.52 -13.19 10.91
CA ASP A 200 5.69 -14.08 10.99
C ASP A 200 6.30 -14.32 9.61
N VAL A 201 5.44 -14.47 8.59
CA VAL A 201 5.86 -14.61 7.18
C VAL A 201 6.53 -13.33 6.71
N VAL A 202 5.87 -12.18 6.92
CA VAL A 202 6.41 -10.86 6.55
C VAL A 202 7.70 -10.56 7.32
N GLN A 203 7.80 -10.94 8.59
CA GLN A 203 9.02 -10.76 9.39
C GLN A 203 10.17 -11.66 8.91
N GLY A 204 9.86 -12.88 8.48
CA GLY A 204 10.83 -13.77 7.83
C GLY A 204 11.39 -13.15 6.55
N ASP A 205 10.50 -12.67 5.68
CA ASP A 205 10.87 -12.02 4.41
C ASP A 205 11.64 -10.72 4.64
N ALA A 206 11.23 -9.91 5.61
CA ALA A 206 11.92 -8.68 5.99
C ALA A 206 13.35 -8.94 6.50
N LYS A 207 13.54 -9.97 7.35
CA LYS A 207 14.88 -10.37 7.83
C LYS A 207 15.77 -10.93 6.72
N ALA A 208 15.18 -11.63 5.75
CA ALA A 208 15.93 -12.12 4.59
C ALA A 208 16.42 -10.96 3.70
N LEU A 209 15.57 -9.94 3.52
CA LEU A 209 15.95 -8.72 2.80
C LEU A 209 17.05 -7.94 3.54
N GLU A 210 16.95 -7.79 4.86
CA GLU A 210 17.97 -7.12 5.68
C GLU A 210 19.34 -7.82 5.61
N ARG A 211 19.36 -9.15 5.50
CA ARG A 211 20.62 -9.92 5.38
C ARG A 211 21.24 -9.89 3.98
N SER A 212 20.50 -9.41 2.98
CA SER A 212 20.97 -9.37 1.59
C SER A 212 21.31 -7.95 1.10
N LEU A 213 21.13 -6.95 1.98
CA LEU A 213 21.63 -5.58 1.85
C LEU A 213 22.89 -5.40 2.71
#